data_AF-A0A8J4WD83-F1
#
_entry.id   AF-A0A8J4WD83-F1
#
_cell.length_a   1.000
_cell.length_b   1.000
_cell.length_c   1.000
_cell.angle_alpha   90.00
_cell.angle_beta   90.00
_cell.angle_gamma   90.00
#
_symmetry.space_group_name_H-M   'P 1'
#
loop_
_entity.id
_entity.type
_entity.pdbx_description
1 polymer ?
#
loop_
_entity_poly.entity_id
_entity_poly.type
_entity_poly.pdbx_seq_one_letter_code
_entity_poly.pdbx_strand_id
1 'polypeptide(L)'
;MLRVHDNALLRTVSLLPVIMVVAIVGLEYYVFMSEHWLPAFQHSVGFYVLFRIVEGVCFHFIVGCMLVAYYKVVATDPGYVTSAVVQRVKDAMQEALEEGSKNLPVMNTCRRCKQLKPFRAHHCSFCNRCVLKMGT
;
A
#
# COMPACT_ATOMS: atom_id res chain seq x y z
N MET A 1 6.16 -1.40 -0.67
CA MET A 1 6.83 -1.95 0.54
C MET A 1 7.91 -3.02 0.28
N LEU A 2 7.85 -3.83 -0.78
CA LEU A 2 8.78 -4.97 -0.96
C LEU A 2 10.21 -4.65 -1.43
N ARG A 3 10.49 -3.39 -1.80
CA ARG A 3 11.80 -2.95 -2.34
C ARG A 3 12.61 -2.05 -1.40
N VAL A 4 12.24 -2.00 -0.11
CA VAL A 4 12.68 -0.95 0.80
C VAL A 4 14.00 -1.27 1.52
N HIS A 5 14.35 -2.56 1.61
CA HIS A 5 15.49 -3.03 2.37
C HIS A 5 16.58 -3.62 1.48
N ASP A 6 17.82 -3.17 1.71
CA ASP A 6 19.02 -3.75 1.08
C ASP A 6 19.36 -5.13 1.68
N ASN A 7 18.91 -5.40 2.92
CA ASN A 7 19.13 -6.66 3.62
C ASN A 7 18.10 -7.72 3.20
N ALA A 8 18.60 -8.83 2.64
CA ALA A 8 17.78 -9.96 2.18
C ALA A 8 16.85 -10.52 3.28
N LEU A 9 17.34 -10.63 4.52
CA LEU A 9 16.57 -11.14 5.66
C LEU A 9 15.32 -10.28 5.93
N LEU A 10 15.49 -8.96 6.03
CA LEU A 10 14.40 -8.03 6.30
C LEU A 10 13.37 -8.02 5.16
N ARG A 11 13.84 -8.17 3.92
CA ARG A 11 12.97 -8.31 2.75
C ARG A 11 12.13 -9.59 2.80
N THR A 12 12.73 -10.72 3.20
CA THR A 12 12.00 -12.00 3.36
C THR A 12 10.98 -11.94 4.49
N VAL A 13 11.33 -11.36 5.63
CA VAL A 13 10.39 -11.19 6.76
C VAL A 13 9.21 -10.31 6.36
N SER A 14 9.45 -9.27 5.55
CA SER A 14 8.39 -8.38 5.03
C SER A 14 7.43 -9.07 4.05
N LEU A 15 7.84 -10.19 3.44
CA LEU A 15 6.99 -10.98 2.52
C LEU A 15 6.07 -11.95 3.27
N LEU A 16 6.44 -12.37 4.47
CA LEU A 16 5.65 -13.32 5.27
C LEU A 16 4.18 -12.89 5.45
N PRO A 17 3.85 -11.65 5.88
CA PRO A 17 2.46 -11.23 6.00
C PRO A 17 1.77 -11.17 4.63
N VAL A 18 2.50 -10.87 3.55
CA VAL A 18 1.94 -10.84 2.19
C VAL A 18 1.53 -12.24 1.74
N ILE A 19 2.42 -13.22 1.92
CA ILE A 19 2.17 -14.62 1.59
C ILE A 19 1.02 -15.16 2.44
N MET A 20 0.99 -14.84 3.74
CA MET A 20 -0.08 -15.26 4.64
C MET A 20 -1.45 -14.77 4.16
N VAL A 21 -1.59 -13.50 3.78
CA VAL A 21 -2.85 -12.95 3.26
C VAL A 21 -3.25 -13.64 1.95
N VAL A 22 -2.31 -13.83 1.02
CA VAL A 22 -2.60 -14.52 -0.25
C VAL A 22 -3.01 -15.98 -0.01
N ALA A 23 -2.40 -16.67 0.96
CA ALA A 23 -2.76 -18.03 1.33
C ALA A 23 -4.16 -18.11 1.92
N ILE A 24 -4.54 -17.18 2.81
CA ILE A 24 -5.89 -17.10 3.39
C ILE A 24 -6.93 -16.88 2.28
N VAL A 25 -6.71 -15.88 1.41
CA VAL A 25 -7.63 -15.59 0.29
C VAL A 25 -7.73 -16.78 -0.66
N GLY A 26 -6.62 -17.45 -0.95
CA GLY A 26 -6.60 -18.65 -1.79
C GLY A 26 -7.37 -19.82 -1.18
N LEU A 27 -7.24 -20.01 0.14
CA LEU A 27 -8.01 -21.03 0.87
C LEU A 27 -9.51 -20.72 0.87
N GLU A 28 -9.89 -19.48 1.17
CA GLU A 28 -11.28 -19.02 1.13
C GLU A 28 -11.90 -19.20 -0.25
N TYR A 29 -11.16 -18.82 -1.30
CA TYR A 29 -11.56 -19.04 -2.69
C TYR A 29 -11.78 -20.52 -2.99
N TYR A 30 -10.82 -21.37 -2.60
CA TYR A 30 -10.94 -22.82 -2.83
C TYR A 30 -12.18 -23.40 -2.15
N VAL A 31 -12.36 -23.12 -0.85
CA VAL A 31 -13.51 -23.62 -0.06
C VAL A 31 -14.82 -23.10 -0.62
N PHE A 32 -14.91 -21.82 -0.98
CA PHE A 32 -16.12 -21.27 -1.59
C PHE A 32 -16.44 -21.96 -2.92
N MET A 33 -15.45 -22.18 -3.77
CA MET A 33 -15.67 -22.81 -5.07
C MET A 33 -16.02 -24.30 -4.95
N SER A 34 -15.36 -25.06 -4.07
CA SER A 34 -15.57 -26.51 -3.94
C SER A 34 -16.77 -26.88 -3.08
N GLU A 35 -16.95 -26.22 -1.94
CA GLU A 35 -17.96 -26.61 -0.94
C GLU A 35 -19.27 -25.87 -1.10
N HIS A 36 -19.25 -24.67 -1.70
CA HIS A 36 -20.45 -23.84 -1.84
C HIS A 36 -20.94 -23.74 -3.28
N TRP A 37 -20.13 -23.17 -4.18
CA TRP A 37 -20.59 -22.82 -5.53
C TRP A 37 -20.80 -24.05 -6.41
N LEU A 38 -19.83 -24.97 -6.48
CA LEU A 38 -19.90 -26.14 -7.36
C LEU A 38 -21.09 -27.07 -7.03
N PRO A 39 -21.34 -27.48 -5.77
CA PRO A 39 -22.50 -28.31 -5.43
C PRO A 39 -23.80 -27.55 -5.70
N ALA A 40 -23.87 -26.27 -5.33
CA ALA A 40 -25.05 -25.45 -5.56
C ALA A 40 -25.37 -25.26 -7.06
N PHE A 41 -24.34 -25.20 -7.91
CA PHE A 41 -24.48 -25.15 -9.36
C PHE A 41 -24.97 -26.50 -9.92
N GLN A 42 -24.38 -27.62 -9.49
CA GLN A 42 -24.78 -28.96 -9.96
C GLN A 42 -26.22 -29.32 -9.60
N HIS A 43 -26.72 -28.87 -8.46
CA HIS A 43 -28.11 -29.08 -8.02
C HIS A 43 -29.09 -28.03 -8.57
N SER A 44 -28.61 -26.98 -9.25
CA SER A 44 -29.48 -25.92 -9.76
C SER A 44 -30.19 -26.33 -11.05
N VAL A 45 -31.47 -25.97 -11.18
CA VAL A 45 -32.30 -26.26 -12.35
C VAL A 45 -33.09 -25.02 -12.78
N GLY A 46 -33.37 -24.93 -14.07
CA GLY A 46 -34.14 -23.82 -14.64
C GLY A 46 -33.48 -22.45 -14.43
N PHE A 47 -34.26 -21.44 -14.03
CA PHE A 47 -33.76 -20.06 -13.90
C PHE A 47 -32.69 -19.90 -12.81
N TYR A 48 -32.65 -20.80 -11.81
CA TYR A 48 -31.65 -20.75 -10.72
C TYR A 48 -30.22 -20.98 -11.21
N VAL A 49 -30.04 -21.62 -12.37
CA VAL A 49 -28.71 -21.78 -13.01
C VAL A 49 -28.11 -20.42 -13.35
N LEU A 50 -28.91 -19.50 -13.90
CA LEU A 50 -28.46 -18.15 -14.23
C LEU A 50 -28.02 -17.39 -12.98
N PHE A 51 -28.77 -17.52 -11.88
CA PHE A 51 -28.41 -16.91 -10.61
C PHE A 51 -27.05 -17.41 -10.09
N ARG A 52 -26.80 -18.73 -10.17
CA ARG A 52 -25.51 -19.32 -9.78
C ARG A 52 -24.36 -18.88 -10.69
N ILE A 53 -24.59 -18.73 -11.99
CA ILE A 53 -23.58 -18.16 -12.90
C ILE A 53 -23.24 -16.73 -12.51
N VAL A 54 -24.24 -15.89 -12.26
CA VAL A 54 -24.05 -14.49 -11.85
C VAL A 54 -23.30 -14.41 -10.52
N GLU A 55 -23.70 -15.21 -9.52
CA GLU A 55 -23.00 -15.32 -8.24
C GLU A 55 -21.51 -15.67 -8.43
N GLY A 56 -21.22 -16.68 -9.26
CA GLY A 56 -19.86 -17.09 -9.57
C GLY A 56 -19.05 -15.96 -10.23
N VAL A 57 -19.60 -15.31 -11.25
CA VAL A 57 -18.94 -14.21 -11.95
C VAL A 57 -18.67 -13.03 -11.00
N CYS A 58 -19.65 -12.64 -10.19
CA CYS A 58 -19.50 -11.57 -9.21
C CYS A 58 -18.42 -11.90 -8.18
N PHE A 59 -18.39 -13.14 -7.67
CA PHE A 59 -17.37 -13.60 -6.73
C PHE A 59 -15.96 -13.50 -7.32
N HIS A 60 -15.74 -14.04 -8.53
CA HIS A 60 -14.44 -13.97 -9.20
C HIS A 60 -14.01 -12.52 -9.48
N PHE A 61 -14.96 -11.68 -9.90
CA PHE A 61 -14.69 -10.26 -10.15
C PHE A 61 -14.25 -9.54 -8.88
N ILE A 62 -14.97 -9.73 -7.77
CA ILE A 62 -14.65 -9.10 -6.48
C ILE A 62 -13.29 -9.59 -5.96
N VAL A 63 -13.03 -10.90 -6.01
CA VAL A 63 -11.72 -11.46 -5.61
C VAL A 63 -10.60 -10.90 -6.50
N GLY A 64 -10.81 -10.81 -7.81
CA GLY A 64 -9.87 -10.18 -8.74
C GLY A 64 -9.59 -8.71 -8.39
N CYS A 65 -10.63 -7.91 -8.14
CA CYS A 65 -10.49 -6.53 -7.70
C CYS A 65 -9.73 -6.41 -6.37
N MET A 66 -10.03 -7.28 -5.41
CA MET A 66 -9.37 -7.34 -4.10
C MET A 66 -7.87 -7.64 -4.25
N LEU A 67 -7.51 -8.63 -5.06
CA LEU A 67 -6.11 -8.98 -5.32
C LEU A 67 -5.36 -7.86 -6.03
N VAL A 68 -5.98 -7.19 -7.01
CA VAL A 68 -5.37 -6.03 -7.70
C VAL A 68 -5.17 -4.87 -6.71
N ALA A 69 -6.17 -4.56 -5.88
CA ALA A 69 -6.05 -3.52 -4.87
C ALA A 69 -4.94 -3.84 -3.87
N TYR A 70 -4.88 -5.08 -3.40
CA TYR A 70 -3.85 -5.54 -2.48
C TYR A 70 -2.45 -5.47 -3.08
N TYR A 71 -2.29 -5.93 -4.33
CA TYR A 71 -1.04 -5.80 -5.08
C TYR A 71 -0.59 -4.34 -5.17
N LYS A 72 -1.50 -3.42 -5.51
CA LYS A 72 -1.18 -2.00 -5.58
C LYS A 72 -0.70 -1.46 -4.23
N VAL A 73 -1.35 -1.83 -3.12
CA VAL A 73 -0.91 -1.40 -1.78
C VAL A 73 0.50 -1.91 -1.44
N VAL A 74 0.76 -3.20 -1.70
CA VAL A 74 2.05 -3.83 -1.37
C VAL A 74 3.19 -3.33 -2.28
N ALA A 75 2.88 -3.08 -3.56
CA ALA A 75 3.86 -2.67 -4.58
C ALA A 75 4.13 -1.16 -4.58
N THR A 76 3.19 -0.33 -4.13
CA THR A 76 3.36 1.13 -4.11
C THR A 76 4.39 1.54 -3.05
N ASP A 77 5.24 2.51 -3.43
CA ASP A 77 6.19 3.11 -2.51
C ASP A 77 5.47 4.10 -1.56
N PRO A 78 5.81 4.11 -0.27
CA PRO A 78 5.15 4.96 0.73
C PRO A 78 5.48 6.47 0.58
N GLY A 79 6.18 6.88 -0.48
CA GLY A 79 6.59 8.26 -0.72
C GLY A 79 7.78 8.70 0.15
N TYR A 80 9.01 8.38 -0.28
CA TYR A 80 10.21 8.75 0.46
C TYR A 80 10.60 10.22 0.27
N VAL A 81 11.18 10.80 1.32
CA VAL A 81 11.85 12.10 1.24
C VAL A 81 13.20 11.89 0.55
N THR A 82 13.30 12.32 -0.71
CA THR A 82 14.55 12.32 -1.48
C THR A 82 15.28 13.65 -1.35
N SER A 83 16.56 13.68 -1.70
CA SER A 83 17.36 14.91 -1.73
C SER A 83 16.75 15.98 -2.63
N ALA A 84 16.13 15.59 -3.75
CA ALA A 84 15.43 16.51 -4.65
C ALA A 84 14.22 17.18 -3.98
N VAL A 85 13.46 16.45 -3.17
CA VAL A 85 12.35 17.01 -2.38
C VAL A 85 12.88 17.98 -1.34
N VAL A 86 13.97 17.61 -0.65
CA VAL A 86 14.61 18.49 0.33
C VAL A 86 15.11 19.78 -0.32
N GLN A 87 15.70 19.71 -1.51
CA GLN A 87 16.19 20.88 -2.22
C GLN A 87 15.03 21.82 -2.59
N ARG A 88 13.96 21.30 -3.19
CA ARG A 88 12.77 22.10 -3.52
C ARG A 88 12.16 22.80 -2.30
N VAL A 89 12.16 22.12 -1.16
CA VAL A 89 11.66 22.70 0.11
C VAL A 89 12.57 23.82 0.60
N LYS A 90 13.90 23.67 0.45
CA LYS A 90 14.85 24.74 0.79
C LYS A 90 14.70 25.94 -0.14
N ASP A 91 14.58 25.70 -1.45
CA ASP A 91 14.44 26.75 -2.46
C ASP A 91 13.16 27.56 -2.20
N ALA A 92 12.02 26.89 -1.96
CA ALA A 92 10.76 27.55 -1.62
C ALA A 92 10.81 28.32 -0.28
N MET A 93 11.60 27.84 0.69
CA MET A 93 11.79 28.54 1.97
C MET A 93 12.65 29.80 1.78
N GLN A 94 13.63 29.76 0.90
CA GLN A 94 14.48 30.90 0.58
C GLN A 94 13.71 31.98 -0.19
N GLU A 95 12.89 31.58 -1.17
CA GLU A 95 12.00 32.49 -1.89
C GLU A 95 11.01 33.19 -0.94
N ALA A 96 10.38 32.46 -0.03
CA ALA A 96 9.48 33.05 0.97
C ALA A 96 10.18 34.05 1.92
N LEU A 97 11.48 33.83 2.19
CA LEU A 97 12.29 34.75 2.99
C LEU A 97 12.60 36.03 2.21
N GLU A 98 12.92 35.91 0.91
CA GLU A 98 13.16 37.03 0.00
C GLU A 98 11.89 37.89 -0.20
N GLU A 99 10.70 37.26 -0.24
CA GLU A 99 9.41 37.95 -0.29
C GLU A 99 8.98 38.59 1.05
N GLY A 100 9.81 38.50 2.09
CA GLY A 100 9.55 39.12 3.39
C GLY A 100 8.46 38.44 4.21
N SER A 101 8.15 37.17 3.94
CA SER A 101 7.20 36.40 4.73
C SER A 101 7.71 36.19 6.15
N LYS A 102 7.01 36.75 7.14
CA LYS A 102 7.36 36.62 8.56
C LYS A 102 6.94 35.28 9.18
N ASN A 103 6.21 34.45 8.44
CA ASN A 103 5.63 33.19 8.89
C ASN A 103 6.30 31.99 8.20
N LEU A 104 7.63 31.88 8.28
CA LEU A 104 8.30 30.67 7.80
C LEU A 104 7.91 29.49 8.70
N PRO A 105 7.44 28.36 8.13
CA PRO A 105 7.16 27.17 8.90
C PRO A 105 8.47 26.62 9.51
N VAL A 106 8.48 26.39 10.83
CA VAL A 106 9.62 25.77 11.52
C VAL A 106 9.73 24.33 11.04
N MET A 107 10.73 24.06 10.19
CA MET A 107 10.99 22.71 9.68
C MET A 107 12.01 22.01 10.56
N ASN A 108 11.65 20.82 11.04
CA ASN A 108 12.54 20.02 11.86
C ASN A 108 13.53 19.23 10.99
N THR A 109 14.69 18.90 11.54
CA THR A 109 15.65 17.99 10.90
C THR A 109 15.49 16.58 11.48
N CYS A 110 15.58 15.55 10.65
CA CYS A 110 15.62 14.18 11.14
C CYS A 110 16.98 13.86 11.77
N ARG A 111 17.01 13.46 13.05
CA ARG A 111 18.27 13.10 13.75
C ARG A 111 19.01 11.91 13.11
N ARG A 112 18.27 10.94 12.55
CA ARG A 112 18.84 9.73 11.93
C ARG A 112 19.26 9.96 10.48
N CYS A 113 18.38 10.55 9.67
CA CYS A 113 18.66 10.80 8.25
C CYS A 113 19.48 12.07 7.99
N LYS A 114 19.69 12.93 9.00
CA LYS A 114 20.42 14.22 8.92
C LYS A 114 19.95 15.15 7.80
N GLN A 115 18.69 15.03 7.41
CA GLN A 115 18.06 15.83 6.35
C GLN A 115 16.85 16.60 6.88
N LEU A 116 16.52 17.71 6.21
CA LEU A 116 15.34 18.51 6.49
C LEU A 116 14.08 17.63 6.36
N LYS A 117 13.15 17.73 7.30
CA LYS A 117 11.90 16.96 7.34
C LYS A 117 10.77 17.87 6.85
N PRO A 118 10.24 17.65 5.64
CA PRO A 118 9.07 18.38 5.17
C PRO A 118 7.90 18.24 6.14
N PHE A 119 6.97 19.20 6.09
CA PHE A 119 5.75 19.16 6.89
C PHE A 119 5.02 17.82 6.68
N ARG A 120 4.62 17.16 7.78
CA ARG A 120 3.99 15.81 7.80
C ARG A 120 4.89 14.63 7.37
N ALA A 121 6.17 14.82 7.09
CA ALA A 121 7.07 13.66 6.96
C ALA A 121 7.33 13.02 8.33
N HIS A 122 7.64 11.73 8.41
CA HIS A 122 8.07 11.01 9.62
C HIS A 122 9.21 10.04 9.30
N HIS A 123 10.11 9.79 10.26
CA HIS A 123 11.14 8.76 10.09
C HIS A 123 10.54 7.40 10.41
N CYS A 124 10.52 6.50 9.44
CA CYS A 124 10.12 5.11 9.65
C CYS A 124 11.36 4.31 10.05
N SER A 125 11.39 3.79 11.28
CA SER A 125 12.48 2.93 11.77
C SER A 125 12.61 1.64 10.98
N PHE A 126 11.47 1.11 10.50
CA PHE A 126 11.45 -0.06 9.63
C PHE A 126 12.09 0.25 8.29
N CYS A 127 11.58 1.24 7.54
CA CYS A 127 12.13 1.59 6.22
C CYS A 127 13.53 2.25 6.28
N ASN A 128 14.02 2.62 7.47
CA ASN A 128 15.21 3.42 7.71
C ASN A 128 15.29 4.73 6.88
N ARG A 129 14.13 5.30 6.54
CA ARG A 129 14.00 6.47 5.67
C ARG A 129 12.87 7.38 6.17
N CYS A 130 12.97 8.67 5.87
CA CYS A 130 11.84 9.58 6.06
C CYS A 130 10.80 9.34 4.97
N VAL A 131 9.54 9.15 5.38
CA VAL A 131 8.38 8.96 4.52
C VAL A 131 7.44 10.15 4.67
N LEU A 132 6.87 10.59 3.56
CA LEU A 132 5.85 11.63 3.51
C LEU A 132 4.52 11.03 3.94
N LYS A 133 3.88 11.58 4.98
CA LYS A 133 2.52 11.17 5.33
C LYS A 133 1.54 11.98 4.49
N MET A 134 0.90 11.33 3.52
CA MET A 134 -0.34 11.82 2.91
C MET A 134 -1.50 11.17 3.64
N GLY A 135 -2.08 11.87 4.61
CA GLY A 135 -3.24 11.40 5.37
C GLY A 135 -3.70 12.48 6.34
N THR A 136 -4.77 13.18 5.97
CA THR A 136 -5.56 14.06 6.85
C THR A 136 -5.94 13.30 8.11
#